data_AF-A0A099W3M8-F1
#
_entry.id   AF-A0A099W3M8-F1
#
_cell.length_a   1.000
_cell.length_b   1.000
_cell.length_c   1.000
_cell.angle_alpha   90.00
_cell.angle_beta   90.00
_cell.angle_gamma   90.00
#
_symmetry.space_group_name_H-M   'P 1'
#
loop_
_entity.id
_entity.type
_entity.pdbx_description
1 polymer ?
#
loop_
_entity_poly.entity_id
_entity_poly.type
_entity_poly.pdbx_seq_one_letter_code
_entity_poly.pdbx_strand_id
1 'polypeptide(L)'
;MMKKSNKVYVSVMINLSILSLNKKFMPNYLLEKQEILPRLENLNEEEQSAYELDINTLNQLLSNQNFEIDKDEEYRVKVNMLLV
;
A
#
# COMPACT_ATOMS: atom_id res chain seq x y z
N MET A 1 -4.50 21.25 6.16
CA MET A 1 -5.08 19.92 5.91
C MET A 1 -4.54 18.96 6.95
N MET A 2 -5.42 18.20 7.59
CA MET A 2 -5.07 17.31 8.69
C MET A 2 -4.63 15.98 8.08
N LYS A 3 -3.32 15.70 8.12
CA LYS A 3 -2.78 14.43 7.61
C LYS A 3 -3.53 13.28 8.29
N LYS A 4 -3.97 12.28 7.51
CA LYS A 4 -4.59 11.06 8.05
C LYS A 4 -3.63 10.41 9.06
N SER A 5 -4.19 9.64 10.00
CA SER A 5 -3.37 8.90 10.97
C SER A 5 -2.40 7.96 10.26
N ASN A 6 -1.26 7.68 10.87
CA ASN A 6 -0.26 6.77 10.31
C ASN A 6 -0.87 5.40 9.98
N LYS A 7 -1.79 4.91 10.83
CA LYS A 7 -2.56 3.68 10.60
C LYS A 7 -3.30 3.72 9.25
N VAL A 8 -4.12 4.76 9.04
CA VAL A 8 -4.88 4.93 7.79
C VAL A 8 -3.95 5.05 6.59
N TYR A 9 -2.87 5.82 6.72
CA TYR A 9 -1.88 5.98 5.66
C TYR A 9 -1.28 4.63 5.22
N VAL A 10 -0.76 3.84 6.16
CA VAL A 10 -0.14 2.55 5.84
C VAL A 10 -1.18 1.58 5.27
N SER A 11 -2.37 1.49 5.88
CA SER A 11 -3.44 0.62 5.39
C SER A 11 -3.87 0.96 3.96
N VAL A 12 -4.00 2.24 3.61
CA VAL A 12 -4.35 2.67 2.25
C VAL A 12 -3.24 2.30 1.26
N MET A 13 -1.97 2.53 1.61
CA MET A 13 -0.85 2.24 0.73
C MET A 13 -0.73 0.73 0.43
N ILE A 14 -0.92 -0.12 1.44
CA ILE A 14 -0.92 -1.58 1.27
C ILE A 14 -2.10 -2.00 0.39
N ASN A 15 -3.31 -1.52 0.68
CA ASN A 15 -4.50 -1.89 -0.07
C ASN A 15 -4.44 -1.46 -1.54
N LEU A 16 -3.98 -0.24 -1.83
CA LEU A 16 -3.77 0.21 -3.20
C LEU A 16 -2.74 -0.66 -3.95
N SER A 17 -1.72 -1.13 -3.24
CA SER A 17 -0.69 -2.00 -3.82
C SER A 17 -1.27 -3.37 -4.17
N ILE A 18 -2.02 -3.98 -3.25
CA ILE A 18 -2.73 -5.24 -3.49
C ILE A 18 -3.70 -5.11 -4.67
N LEU A 19 -4.49 -4.04 -4.71
CA LEU A 19 -5.43 -3.77 -5.80
C LEU A 19 -4.72 -3.65 -7.16
N SER A 20 -3.61 -2.92 -7.20
CA SER A 20 -2.80 -2.75 -8.42
C SER A 20 -2.24 -4.11 -8.88
N LEU A 21 -1.63 -4.86 -7.96
CA LEU A 21 -1.01 -6.15 -8.25
C LEU A 21 -2.03 -7.18 -8.75
N ASN A 22 -3.24 -7.20 -8.19
CA ASN A 22 -4.34 -8.03 -8.68
C ASN A 22 -4.79 -7.69 -10.11
N LYS A 23 -4.50 -6.47 -10.58
CA LYS A 23 -4.70 -6.03 -11.97
C LYS A 23 -3.44 -6.18 -12.83
N LYS A 24 -2.39 -6.84 -12.33
CA LYS A 24 -1.11 -7.09 -12.99
C LYS A 24 -0.32 -5.83 -13.31
N PHE A 25 -0.49 -4.77 -12.52
CA PHE A 25 0.38 -3.60 -12.59
C PHE A 25 0.83 -3.15 -11.20
N MET A 26 1.90 -2.37 -11.13
CA MET A 26 2.35 -1.74 -9.89
C MET A 26 2.83 -0.33 -10.21
N PRO A 27 2.16 0.72 -9.70
CA PRO A 27 2.65 2.08 -9.83
C PRO A 27 4.03 2.21 -9.18
N ASN A 28 4.99 2.81 -9.87
CA ASN A 28 6.33 3.09 -9.36
C ASN A 28 6.27 3.79 -7.99
N TYR A 29 5.34 4.74 -7.83
CA TYR A 29 5.11 5.44 -6.58
C TYR A 29 4.75 4.50 -5.43
N LEU A 30 3.88 3.51 -5.66
CA LEU A 30 3.56 2.54 -4.60
C LEU A 30 4.76 1.65 -4.31
N LEU A 31 5.49 1.22 -5.35
CA LEU A 31 6.63 0.32 -5.20
C LEU A 31 7.72 0.97 -4.34
N GLU A 32 8.09 2.22 -4.64
CA GLU A 32 9.02 3.03 -3.85
C GLU A 32 8.56 3.20 -2.41
N LYS A 33 7.24 3.32 -2.19
CA LYS A 33 6.70 3.49 -0.84
C LYS A 33 6.71 2.21 -0.03
N GLN A 34 6.52 1.04 -0.64
CA GLN A 34 6.58 -0.24 0.09
C GLN A 34 7.93 -0.47 0.77
N GLU A 35 9.02 0.03 0.19
CA GLU A 35 10.36 -0.09 0.78
C GLU A 35 10.54 0.71 2.08
N ILE A 36 9.76 1.78 2.26
CA ILE A 36 9.92 2.73 3.38
C ILE A 36 8.69 2.85 4.28
N LEU A 37 7.65 2.03 4.05
CA LEU A 37 6.44 2.07 4.87
C LEU A 37 6.77 1.59 6.30
N PRO A 38 6.43 2.39 7.33
CA PRO A 38 6.63 1.97 8.70
C PRO A 38 5.70 0.79 9.01
N ARG A 39 6.20 -0.16 9.82
CA ARG A 39 5.31 -1.15 10.43
C ARG A 39 4.33 -0.45 11.35
N LEU A 40 3.09 -0.92 11.36
CA LEU A 40 2.10 -0.43 12.30
C LEU A 40 2.32 -1.08 13.66
N GLU A 41 2.30 -0.26 14.69
CA GLU A 41 2.39 -0.65 16.10
C GLU A 41 1.11 -0.23 16.82
N ASN A 42 0.86 -0.80 18.00
CA ASN A 42 -0.29 -0.48 18.85
C ASN A 42 -1.64 -0.69 18.12
N LEU A 43 -1.74 -1.78 17.36
CA LEU A 43 -2.98 -2.25 16.76
C LEU A 43 -3.78 -3.06 17.79
N ASN A 44 -5.10 -2.95 17.75
CA ASN A 44 -5.94 -3.91 18.47
C ASN A 44 -5.94 -5.27 17.73
N GLU A 45 -6.55 -6.30 18.32
CA GLU A 45 -6.51 -7.68 17.76
C GLU A 45 -7.11 -7.77 16.34
N GLU A 46 -8.21 -7.06 16.08
CA GLU A 46 -8.87 -7.04 14.78
C GLU A 46 -8.00 -6.31 13.73
N GLU A 47 -7.48 -5.14 14.09
CA GLU A 47 -6.56 -4.35 13.27
C GLU A 47 -5.28 -5.13 12.94
N GLN A 48 -4.74 -5.84 13.94
CA GLN A 48 -3.53 -6.66 13.79
C GLN A 48 -3.77 -7.82 12.81
N SER A 49 -4.89 -8.53 12.99
CA SER A 49 -5.25 -9.66 12.12
C SER A 49 -5.41 -9.22 10.66
N ALA A 50 -6.09 -8.08 10.44
CA ALA A 50 -6.26 -7.51 9.11
C ALA A 50 -4.91 -7.07 8.50
N TYR A 51 -4.08 -6.37 9.29
CA TYR A 51 -2.77 -5.91 8.84
C TYR A 51 -1.83 -7.06 8.43
N GLU A 52 -1.80 -8.14 9.22
CA GLU A 52 -0.98 -9.32 8.92
C GLU A 52 -1.47 -10.04 7.66
N LEU A 53 -2.78 -10.16 7.47
CA LEU A 53 -3.37 -10.73 6.25
C LEU A 53 -2.97 -9.92 5.02
N ASP A 54 -3.10 -8.60 5.09
CA ASP A 54 -2.77 -7.70 3.99
C ASP A 54 -1.28 -7.75 3.64
N ILE A 55 -0.40 -7.71 4.65
CA ILE A 55 1.05 -7.82 4.45
C ILE A 55 1.44 -9.17 3.82
N ASN A 56 0.87 -10.27 4.30
CA ASN A 56 1.14 -11.59 3.74
C ASN A 56 0.67 -11.68 2.29
N THR A 57 -0.51 -11.17 1.99
CA THR A 57 -1.07 -11.10 0.63
C THR A 57 -0.17 -10.27 -0.30
N LEU A 58 0.23 -9.08 0.15
CA LEU A 58 1.12 -8.20 -0.60
C LEU A 58 2.46 -8.87 -0.91
N ASN A 59 3.09 -9.49 0.09
CA ASN A 59 4.37 -10.17 -0.08
C ASN A 59 4.28 -11.33 -1.08
N GLN A 60 3.20 -12.11 -1.03
CA GLN A 60 2.95 -13.17 -2.01
C GLN A 60 2.83 -12.62 -3.42
N LEU A 61 2.02 -11.57 -3.62
CA LEU A 61 1.83 -10.93 -4.93
C LEU A 61 3.13 -10.33 -5.49
N LEU A 62 3.92 -9.66 -4.64
CA LEU A 62 5.22 -9.11 -5.03
C LEU A 62 6.22 -10.22 -5.40
N SER A 63 6.25 -11.32 -4.65
CA SER A 63 7.17 -12.43 -4.90
C SER A 63 6.92 -13.15 -6.23
N ASN A 64 5.67 -13.13 -6.72
CA ASN A 64 5.31 -13.72 -8.00
C ASN A 64 5.85 -12.93 -9.22
N GLN A 65 6.26 -11.66 -9.03
CA GLN A 65 6.80 -10.75 -10.07
C GLN A 65 6.00 -10.72 -11.38
N ASN A 66 4.70 -11.01 -11.33
CA ASN A 66 3.83 -11.12 -12.50
C ASN A 66 3.01 -9.83 -12.68
N PHE A 67 3.70 -8.71 -12.82
CA PHE A 67 3.08 -7.39 -13.01
C PHE A 67 4.02 -6.46 -13.78
N GLU A 68 3.43 -5.46 -14.44
CA GLU A 68 4.18 -4.40 -15.11
C GLU A 68 4.33 -3.18 -14.18
N ILE A 69 5.44 -2.46 -14.30
CA ILE A 69 5.63 -1.21 -13.55
C ILE A 69 5.01 -0.07 -14.35
N ASP A 70 4.03 0.60 -13.74
CA ASP A 70 3.40 1.80 -14.30
C ASP A 70 4.08 3.07 -13.77
N LYS A 71 4.48 3.96 -14.68
CA LYS A 71 5.15 5.24 -14.35
C LYS A 71 4.16 6.37 -14.58
N ASP A 72 3.12 6.42 -13.74
CA ASP A 72 2.11 7.48 -13.73
C ASP A 72 2.41 8.51 -12.62
N GLU A 73 2.96 9.66 -13.01
CA GLU A 73 3.22 10.77 -12.09
C GLU A 73 1.92 11.38 -11.52
N GLU A 74 0.79 11.28 -12.23
CA GLU A 74 -0.50 11.72 -11.69
C GLU A 74 -1.00 10.78 -10.60
N TYR A 75 -0.62 9.50 -10.63
CA TYR A 75 -0.99 8.52 -9.61
C TYR A 75 -0.55 9.00 -8.22
N ARG A 76 0.67 9.53 -8.11
CA ARG A 76 1.19 10.12 -6.87
C ARG A 76 0.30 11.26 -6.38
N VAL A 77 -0.13 12.15 -7.27
CA VAL A 77 -1.01 13.27 -6.92
C VAL A 77 -2.35 12.76 -6.41
N LYS A 78 -2.97 11.81 -7.13
CA LYS A 78 -4.27 11.21 -6.79
C LYS A 78 -4.22 10.49 -5.43
N VAL A 79 -3.17 9.70 -5.17
CA VAL A 79 -3.00 9.02 -3.87
C VAL A 79 -2.79 10.02 -2.74
N ASN A 80 -2.00 11.08 -2.97
CA ASN A 80 -1.83 12.10 -1.94
C ASN A 80 -3.15 12.82 -1.65
N MET A 81 -4.01 13.09 -2.64
CA MET A 81 -5.34 13.67 -2.40
C MET A 81 -6.21 12.78 -1.50
N LEU A 82 -6.10 11.45 -1.60
CA LEU A 82 -6.83 10.50 -0.74
C LEU A 82 -6.35 10.50 0.73
N LEU A 83 -5.09 10.88 0.95
CA LEU A 83 -4.39 10.76 2.23
C LEU A 83 -4.26 12.08 3.01
N VAL A 84 -4.73 13.18 2.41
CA VAL A 84 -4.64 14.56 2.91
C VAL A 84 -5.87 14.99 3.70
#